data_AF-A0A3C0G6M0-F1
#
_entry.id   AF-A0A3C0G6M0-F1
#
_cell.length_a   1.000
_cell.length_b   1.000
_cell.length_c   1.000
_cell.angle_alpha   90.00
_cell.angle_beta   90.00
_cell.angle_gamma   90.00
#
_symmetry.space_group_name_H-M   'P 1'
#
loop_
_entity.id
_entity.type
_entity.pdbx_description
1 polymer ?
#
loop_
_entity_poly.entity_id
_entity_poly.type
_entity_poly.pdbx_seq_one_letter_code
_entity_poly.pdbx_strand_id
1 'polypeptide(L)' 'MIVTSINYNPYLYQPTVLTISQVAMQFNVGIELIRKWTENGLIPHIGLTNGEYRYKIKEVRDAFLQNNLKDGQ' A
#
# COMPACT_ATOMS: atom_id res chain seq x y z
N MET A 1 -12.56 22.28 -23.41
CA MET A 1 -12.83 21.45 -22.21
C MET A 1 -11.89 20.27 -22.26
N ILE A 2 -10.87 20.24 -21.39
CA ILE A 2 -9.95 19.10 -21.31
C ILE A 2 -10.59 18.13 -20.32
N VAL A 3 -11.10 17.01 -20.84
CA VAL A 3 -11.56 15.91 -20.01
C VAL A 3 -10.31 15.20 -19.51
N THR A 4 -9.82 15.57 -18.33
CA THR A 4 -8.80 14.77 -17.63
C THR A 4 -9.45 13.45 -17.25
N SER A 5 -9.29 12.43 -18.09
CA SER A 5 -9.61 11.06 -17.75
C SER A 5 -8.79 10.68 -16.51
N ILE A 6 -9.39 10.82 -15.33
CA ILE A 6 -8.99 10.07 -14.15
C ILE A 6 -8.98 8.60 -14.58
N ASN A 7 -7.79 8.04 -14.69
CA ASN A 7 -7.58 6.66 -15.12
C ASN A 7 -8.15 5.76 -14.02
N TYR A 8 -9.44 5.44 -14.13
CA TYR A 8 -10.16 4.64 -13.16
C TYR A 8 -9.67 3.20 -13.32
N ASN A 9 -8.70 2.80 -12.48
CA ASN A 9 -8.11 1.47 -12.55
C ASN A 9 -9.07 0.47 -11.87
N PRO A 10 -9.79 -0.40 -12.61
CA PRO A 10 -10.84 -1.25 -12.05
C PRO A 10 -10.32 -2.38 -11.12
N TYR A 11 -9.00 -2.52 -10.99
CA TYR A 11 -8.35 -3.48 -10.07
C TYR A 11 -8.42 -3.07 -8.58
N LEU A 12 -8.96 -1.88 -8.28
CA LEU A 12 -9.08 -1.36 -6.91
C LEU A 12 -10.22 -2.00 -6.09
N TYR A 13 -11.02 -2.90 -6.68
CA TYR A 13 -12.21 -3.50 -6.06
C TYR A 13 -12.18 -5.03 -5.91
N GLN A 14 -10.99 -5.63 -5.93
CA GLN A 14 -10.81 -7.02 -5.50
C GLN A 14 -10.16 -7.04 -4.11
N PRO A 15 -10.37 -8.08 -3.27
CA PRO A 15 -9.57 -8.29 -2.06
C PRO A 15 -8.14 -8.69 -2.47
N THR A 16 -7.43 -7.76 -3.12
CA THR A 16 -6.13 -7.99 -3.73
C THR A 16 -5.11 -7.99 -2.60
N VAL A 17 -4.59 -9.18 -2.33
CA VAL A 17 -3.40 -9.36 -1.52
C VAL A 17 -2.20 -8.96 -2.37
N LEU A 18 -1.44 -7.99 -1.91
CA LEU A 18 -0.27 -7.44 -2.59
C LEU A 18 1.01 -7.76 -1.81
N THR A 19 2.12 -7.92 -2.52
CA THR A 19 3.44 -7.95 -1.90
C THR A 19 3.90 -6.55 -1.50
N ILE A 20 4.90 -6.46 -0.64
CA ILE A 20 5.51 -5.18 -0.24
C ILE A 20 5.94 -4.32 -1.44
N SER A 21 6.48 -4.96 -2.49
CA SER A 21 6.91 -4.29 -3.72
C SER A 21 5.74 -3.69 -4.49
N GLN A 22 4.61 -4.40 -4.57
CA GLN A 22 3.40 -3.90 -5.22
C GLN A 22 2.78 -2.73 -4.44
N VAL A 23 2.77 -2.81 -3.11
CA VAL A 23 2.34 -1.70 -2.24
C VAL A 23 3.23 -0.47 -2.45
N ALA A 24 4.55 -0.65 -2.44
CA ALA A 24 5.52 0.41 -2.70
C ALA A 24 5.24 1.15 -4.01
N MET A 25 5.02 0.40 -5.10
CA MET A 25 4.68 0.97 -6.40
C MET A 25 3.34 1.69 -6.40
N GLN A 26 2.32 1.12 -5.73
CA GLN A 26 0.97 1.66 -5.75
C GLN A 26 0.84 2.97 -4.96
N PHE A 27 1.55 3.08 -3.84
CA PHE A 27 1.55 4.28 -3.01
C PHE A 27 2.71 5.22 -3.31
N ASN A 28 3.60 4.85 -4.25
CA ASN A 28 4.83 5.57 -4.57
C ASN A 28 5.67 5.86 -3.33
N VAL A 29 5.95 4.82 -2.54
CA VAL A 29 6.70 4.89 -1.27
C VAL A 29 7.81 3.85 -1.30
N GLY A 30 8.96 4.16 -0.70
CA GLY A 30 10.05 3.21 -0.56
C GLY A 30 9.66 1.92 0.17
N ILE A 31 10.12 0.77 -0.34
CA ILE A 31 9.91 -0.55 0.29
C ILE A 31 10.41 -0.56 1.74
N GLU A 32 11.55 0.09 2.01
CA GLU A 32 12.11 0.19 3.36
C GLU A 32 11.21 0.97 4.34
N LEU A 33 10.53 2.02 3.87
CA LEU A 33 9.58 2.78 4.69
C LEU A 33 8.36 1.92 5.04
N ILE A 34 7.78 1.23 4.05
CA ILE A 34 6.67 0.31 4.29
C ILE A 34 7.07 -0.79 5.25
N ARG A 35 8.30 -1.31 5.15
CA ARG A 35 8.83 -2.31 6.07
C ARG A 35 8.91 -1.76 7.49
N LYS A 36 9.52 -0.59 7.68
CA LYS A 36 9.59 0.10 8.99
C LYS A 36 8.21 0.33 9.59
N TRP A 37 7.25 0.78 8.78
CA TRP A 37 5.87 0.97 9.24
C TRP A 37 5.18 -0.34 9.61
N THR A 38 5.48 -1.42 8.90
CA THR A 38 4.99 -2.76 9.23
C THR A 38 5.60 -3.27 10.54
N GLU A 39 6.91 -3.10 10.73
CA GLU A 39 7.64 -3.49 11.94
C GLU A 39 7.21 -2.67 13.16
N ASN A 40 6.89 -1.38 12.96
CA ASN A 40 6.32 -0.50 13.99
C ASN A 40 4.83 -0.75 14.27
N GLY A 41 4.19 -1.70 13.57
CA GLY A 41 2.77 -2.01 13.73
C GLY A 41 1.80 -0.96 13.17
N LEU A 42 2.29 -0.01 12.37
CA LEU A 42 1.48 1.04 11.74
C LEU A 42 0.71 0.51 10.54
N ILE A 43 1.26 -0.48 9.83
CA ILE A 43 0.60 -1.15 8.69
C ILE A 43 0.38 -2.63 9.03
N PRO A 44 -0.86 -3.11 9.02
CA PRO A 44 -1.15 -4.53 9.21
C PRO A 44 -0.73 -5.32 7.97
N HIS A 45 -0.01 -6.42 8.20
CA HIS A 45 0.30 -7.42 7.18
C HIS A 45 -0.49 -8.70 7.46
N ILE A 46 -0.84 -9.46 6.42
CA ILE A 46 -1.58 -10.71 6.58
C ILE A 46 -0.65 -11.91 6.83
N GLY A 47 0.64 -11.75 6.55
CA GLY A 47 1.65 -12.79 6.73
C GLY A 47 2.87 -12.59 5.85
N LEU A 48 3.78 -13.56 5.92
CA LEU A 48 4.96 -13.68 5.08
C LEU A 48 4.77 -14.86 4.14
N THR A 49 4.97 -14.65 2.84
CA THR A 49 4.98 -15.73 1.85
C THR A 49 6.31 -15.66 1.12
N ASN A 50 7.11 -16.73 1.18
CA ASN A 50 8.46 -16.79 0.61
C ASN A 50 9.41 -15.66 1.08
N GLY A 51 9.25 -15.22 2.34
CA GLY A 51 10.06 -14.13 2.90
C GLY A 51 9.58 -12.72 2.56
N GLU A 52 8.50 -12.58 1.79
CA GLU A 52 7.90 -11.28 1.45
C GLU A 52 6.62 -11.03 2.25
N TYR A 53 6.48 -9.81 2.80
CA TYR A 53 5.25 -9.40 3.46
C TYR A 53 4.11 -9.30 2.46
N ARG A 54 2.94 -9.81 2.88
CA ARG A 54 1.69 -9.74 2.15
C ARG A 54 0.74 -8.77 2.85
N TYR A 55 0.04 -7.98 2.06
CA TYR A 55 -0.82 -6.91 2.55
C TYR A 55 -2.17 -6.94 1.87
N LYS A 56 -3.23 -6.60 2.60
CA LYS A 56 -4.52 -6.25 2.01
C LYS A 56 -4.50 -4.78 1.64
N ILE A 57 -4.68 -4.46 0.37
CA ILE A 57 -4.61 -3.08 -0.12
C ILE A 57 -5.54 -2.11 0.63
N LYS A 58 -6.74 -2.57 1.01
CA LYS A 58 -7.69 -1.77 1.79
C LYS A 58 -7.12 -1.38 3.15
N GLU A 59 -6.52 -2.33 3.86
CA GLU A 59 -6.00 -2.10 5.21
C GLU A 59 -4.74 -1.24 5.18
N VAL A 60 -3.90 -1.41 4.17
CA VAL A 60 -2.77 -0.50 3.95
C VAL A 60 -3.27 0.91 3.70
N ARG A 61 -4.25 1.09 2.82
CA ARG A 61 -4.82 2.42 2.55
C ARG A 61 -5.42 3.06 3.80
N ASP A 62 -6.18 2.31 4.58
CA ASP A 62 -6.74 2.78 5.86
C ASP A 62 -5.63 3.16 6.85
N ALA A 63 -4.59 2.32 7.00
CA ALA A 63 -3.43 2.60 7.84
C ALA A 63 -2.69 3.87 7.40
N PHE A 64 -2.51 4.08 6.10
CA PHE A 64 -1.90 5.28 5.53
C PHE A 64 -2.72 6.53 5.85
N LEU A 65 -4.04 6.47 5.70
CA LEU A 65 -4.95 7.58 6.01
C LEU A 65 -4.98 7.88 7.52
N GLN A 66 -5.07 6.83 8.35
CA GLN A 66 -5.16 6.95 9.80
C GLN A 66 -3.87 7.52 10.41
N ASN A 67 -2.71 7.02 9.96
CA ASN A 67 -1.41 7.42 10.50
C ASN A 67 -0.76 8.58 9.74
N ASN A 68 -1.44 9.16 8.74
CA ASN A 68 -0.87 10.16 7.82
C ASN A 68 0.48 9.73 7.22
N LEU A 69 0.61 8.44 6.88
CA LEU A 69 1.83 7.89 6.29
C LEU A 69 1.94 8.42 4.87
N LYS A 70 2.95 9.24 4.63
CA LYS A 70 3.29 9.81 3.33
C LYS A 70 4.79 9.67 3.19
N ASP A 71 5.29 9.47 1.98
CA ASP A 71 6.72 9.64 1.73
C ASP A 71 7.06 11.09 2.07
N GLY A 72 7.80 11.28 3.16
CA GLY A 72 8.07 12.59 3.73
C GLY A 72 9.05 13.35 2.87
N GLN A 73 8.55 14.39 2.20
CA GLN A 73 9.26 15.67 2.15
C GLN A 73 9.04 16.42 3.46
#